data_AF-A0A246AJI4-F1
#
_entry.id   AF-A0A246AJI4-F1
#
_cell.length_a   1.000
_cell.length_b   1.000
_cell.length_c   1.000
_cell.angle_alpha   90.00
_cell.angle_beta   90.00
_cell.angle_gamma   90.00
#
_symmetry.space_group_name_H-M   'P 1'
#
loop_
_entity.id
_entity.type
_entity.pdbx_description
1 polymer ?
#
loop_
_entity_poly.entity_id
_entity_poly.type
_entity_poly.pdbx_seq_one_letter_code
_entity_poly.pdbx_strand_id
1 'polypeptide(L)'
;MKKITLGIAFLLFTFLNAQVGINTVTPNGATVLDITSNEKGILIPRLSDSERNTKLADNDPLTVPPAGVVNANLTAGTLIYNTTVDRFEFWDGVVWRQLFVATSSAAGNDGVVKVDSGNGVKPSVTLSASGNSYGTPALILYNTPLVFAPSPTTSWPETTVPFPGVTGNIYTGTGTTQRWKENPIEGQVHIWRVMASVTAGSSSSGSLRGTFKNPTSGFEVNSIALLPSGSSTSKVITFYFYTIADQQSIPPGTGYQLTLEADVSCTVTIDSITRVSLFKD
;
A
#
# COMPACT_ATOMS: atom_id res chain seq x y z
N MET A 1 43.04 60.40 21.03
CA MET A 1 42.48 59.77 19.80
C MET A 1 42.80 58.28 19.71
N LYS A 2 44.07 57.83 19.84
CA LYS A 2 44.45 56.39 19.75
C LYS A 2 43.68 55.43 20.69
N LYS A 3 43.34 55.86 21.91
CA LYS A 3 42.59 55.03 22.89
C LYS A 3 41.12 54.83 22.54
N ILE A 4 40.49 55.77 21.81
CA ILE A 4 39.09 55.69 21.37
C ILE A 4 38.99 54.79 20.13
N THR A 5 39.96 54.89 19.22
CA THR A 5 40.04 54.02 18.03
C THR A 5 40.17 52.54 18.40
N LEU A 6 40.92 52.22 19.47
CA LEU A 6 41.07 50.85 19.96
C LEU A 6 39.78 50.30 20.60
N GLY A 7 39.02 51.14 21.31
CA GLY A 7 37.72 50.77 21.89
C GLY A 7 36.63 50.51 20.83
N ILE A 8 36.61 51.31 19.76
CA ILE A 8 35.68 51.11 18.62
C ILE A 8 36.04 49.82 17.86
N ALA A 9 37.34 49.54 17.68
CA ALA A 9 37.78 48.28 17.07
C ALA A 9 37.35 47.05 17.88
N PHE A 10 37.36 47.12 19.22
CA PHE A 10 36.95 46.01 20.09
C PHE A 10 35.41 45.78 20.09
N LEU A 11 34.62 46.85 19.97
CA LEU A 11 33.15 46.77 19.86
C LEU A 11 32.66 46.19 18.51
N LEU A 12 33.48 46.25 17.45
CA LEU A 12 33.15 45.71 16.14
C LEU A 12 33.31 44.17 16.08
N PHE A 13 34.01 43.54 17.02
CA PHE A 13 34.18 42.09 17.08
C PHE A 13 33.02 41.35 17.78
N THR A 14 32.10 42.06 18.45
CA THR A 14 31.05 41.42 19.27
C THR A 14 29.80 41.00 18.50
N PHE A 15 29.77 41.16 17.17
CA PHE A 15 28.61 40.81 16.32
C PHE A 15 28.86 39.63 15.38
N LEU A 16 29.88 38.80 15.65
CA LEU A 16 30.08 37.57 14.88
C LEU A 16 29.04 36.53 15.30
N ASN A 17 28.14 36.19 14.38
CA ASN A 17 27.21 35.07 14.55
C ASN A 17 28.02 33.77 14.69
N ALA A 18 27.74 32.97 15.74
CA ALA A 18 28.42 31.70 16.02
C ALA A 18 27.92 30.54 15.13
N GLN A 19 27.54 30.84 13.88
CA GLN A 19 27.10 29.84 12.90
C GLN A 19 28.31 29.21 12.20
N VAL A 20 28.30 27.89 12.10
CA VAL A 20 29.36 27.12 11.44
C VAL A 20 28.90 26.79 10.02
N GLY A 21 29.54 27.41 9.02
CA GLY A 21 29.41 27.01 7.63
C GLY A 21 30.55 26.09 7.21
N ILE A 22 30.25 24.94 6.60
CA ILE A 22 31.25 24.09 5.95
C ILE A 22 30.98 24.12 4.45
N ASN A 23 31.96 24.60 3.69
CA ASN A 23 31.89 24.75 2.23
C ASN A 23 30.80 25.71 1.73
N THR A 24 30.30 26.60 2.60
CA THR A 24 29.45 27.76 2.28
C THR A 24 29.93 28.99 3.05
N VAL A 25 29.88 30.16 2.41
CA VAL A 25 30.23 31.46 3.04
C VAL A 25 29.01 32.21 3.56
N THR A 26 27.80 31.75 3.21
CA THR A 26 26.53 32.31 3.66
C THR A 26 25.66 31.18 4.23
N PRO A 27 25.97 30.71 5.46
CA PRO A 27 25.14 29.71 6.14
C PRO A 27 23.68 30.18 6.26
N ASN A 28 22.75 29.25 6.16
CA ASN A 28 21.33 29.54 6.42
C ASN A 28 21.16 30.08 7.85
N GLY A 29 20.59 31.28 7.98
CA GLY A 29 20.42 31.96 9.27
C GLY A 29 19.47 31.27 10.25
N ALA A 30 18.72 30.25 9.81
CA ALA A 30 17.92 29.39 10.68
C ALA A 30 18.69 28.17 11.23
N THR A 31 20.00 28.06 10.95
CA THR A 31 20.81 26.88 11.30
C THR A 31 22.09 27.26 12.03
N VAL A 32 22.47 26.45 13.03
CA VAL A 32 23.76 26.60 13.73
C VAL A 32 24.91 25.97 12.92
N LEU A 33 24.61 24.94 12.13
CA LEU A 33 25.55 24.25 11.24
C LEU A 33 24.90 24.10 9.85
N ASP A 34 25.56 24.63 8.83
CA ASP A 34 25.17 24.49 7.42
C ASP A 34 26.33 23.88 6.62
N ILE A 35 26.05 22.82 5.87
CA ILE A 35 27.05 22.06 5.11
C ILE A 35 26.56 21.89 3.68
N THR A 36 27.31 22.40 2.71
CA THR A 36 26.96 22.31 1.29
C THR A 36 28.00 21.49 0.52
N SER A 37 27.59 20.40 -0.14
CA SER A 37 28.45 19.64 -1.04
C SER A 37 27.61 18.93 -2.10
N ASN A 38 28.15 18.78 -3.31
CA ASN A 38 27.60 17.98 -4.40
C ASN A 38 28.31 16.62 -4.56
N GLU A 39 29.38 16.38 -3.80
CA GLU A 39 30.27 15.21 -3.97
C GLU A 39 30.58 14.47 -2.67
N LYS A 40 30.35 15.09 -1.50
CA LYS A 40 30.70 14.53 -0.18
C LYS A 40 29.50 14.52 0.76
N GLY A 41 29.44 13.50 1.61
CA GLY A 41 28.44 13.39 2.68
C GLY A 41 28.98 13.84 4.04
N ILE A 42 28.13 13.72 5.06
CA ILE A 42 28.49 13.92 6.46
C ILE A 42 28.72 12.54 7.09
N LEU A 43 29.91 12.32 7.65
CA LEU A 43 30.20 11.11 8.43
C LEU A 43 29.87 11.39 9.90
N ILE A 44 28.70 10.92 10.35
CA ILE A 44 28.29 11.01 11.75
C ILE A 44 29.02 9.95 12.62
N PRO A 45 29.02 10.05 13.95
CA PRO A 45 29.61 9.04 14.82
C PRO A 45 29.08 7.63 14.52
N ARG A 46 30.00 6.66 14.42
CA ARG A 46 29.71 5.26 14.12
C ARG A 46 30.07 4.40 15.32
N LEU A 47 29.10 3.68 15.87
CA LEU A 47 29.27 2.93 17.11
C LEU A 47 28.59 1.57 16.99
N SER A 48 29.22 0.51 17.51
CA SER A 48 28.51 -0.74 17.76
C SER A 48 27.50 -0.60 18.90
N ASP A 49 26.60 -1.58 19.08
CA ASP A 49 25.71 -1.62 20.25
C ASP A 49 26.48 -1.50 21.57
N SER A 50 27.61 -2.21 21.68
CA SER A 50 28.49 -2.14 22.84
C SER A 50 29.03 -0.73 23.03
N GLU A 51 29.60 -0.12 21.99
CA GLU A 51 30.19 1.22 22.10
C GLU A 51 29.16 2.32 22.34
N ARG A 52 27.96 2.22 21.74
CA ARG A 52 26.84 3.11 22.03
C ARG A 52 26.48 3.01 23.51
N ASN A 53 26.35 1.79 24.02
CA ASN A 53 25.93 1.54 25.40
C ASN A 53 27.03 1.83 26.44
N THR A 54 28.32 1.82 26.07
CA THR A 54 29.44 2.00 27.02
C THR A 54 30.27 3.26 26.82
N LYS A 55 30.14 4.01 25.71
CA LYS A 55 31.00 5.19 25.42
C LYS A 55 30.22 6.50 25.32
N LEU A 56 28.93 6.47 24.95
CA LEU A 56 28.11 7.68 24.87
C LEU A 56 27.56 8.05 26.26
N ALA A 57 28.44 8.54 27.12
CA ALA A 57 28.10 9.15 28.42
C ALA A 57 27.01 8.44 29.26
N ASP A 58 26.90 7.12 29.11
CA ASP A 58 26.08 6.21 29.91
C ASP A 58 27.01 5.14 30.46
N ASN A 59 27.78 5.49 31.49
CA ASN A 59 28.80 4.63 32.08
C ASN A 59 28.28 3.98 33.36
N ASP A 60 27.12 3.33 33.33
CA ASP A 60 26.82 2.29 34.33
C ASP A 60 25.98 1.14 33.76
N PRO A 61 26.57 -0.06 33.57
CA PRO A 61 25.86 -1.30 33.25
C PRO A 61 24.73 -1.66 34.24
N LEU A 62 24.76 -1.13 35.46
CA LEU A 62 23.73 -1.30 36.50
C LEU A 62 22.56 -0.33 36.35
N THR A 63 22.73 0.75 35.57
CA THR A 63 21.66 1.69 35.19
C THR A 63 21.28 1.59 33.73
N VAL A 64 21.68 0.54 33.01
CA VAL A 64 21.05 0.15 31.74
C VAL A 64 19.58 -0.05 32.06
N PRO A 65 18.69 0.92 31.79
CA PRO A 65 17.42 0.88 32.47
C PRO A 65 16.53 -0.11 31.74
N PRO A 66 15.67 -0.84 32.48
CA PRO A 66 14.38 -1.24 31.95
C PRO A 66 13.78 -0.03 31.20
N ALA A 67 13.27 -0.22 29.98
CA ALA A 67 12.73 0.85 29.14
C ALA A 67 12.03 1.98 29.94
N GLY A 68 12.55 3.22 29.90
CA GLY A 68 11.86 4.36 30.54
C GLY A 68 12.66 5.35 31.41
N VAL A 69 13.98 5.23 31.58
CA VAL A 69 14.77 6.16 32.43
C VAL A 69 15.56 7.18 31.60
N VAL A 70 15.46 8.45 31.96
CA VAL A 70 16.14 9.59 31.31
C VAL A 70 17.63 9.58 31.62
N ASN A 71 18.48 9.65 30.59
CA ASN A 71 19.92 9.84 30.75
C ASN A 71 20.26 11.34 30.71
N ALA A 72 20.71 11.90 31.84
CA ALA A 72 21.02 13.33 31.98
C ALA A 72 22.27 13.80 31.22
N ASN A 73 23.15 12.88 30.82
CA ASN A 73 24.38 13.18 30.07
C ASN A 73 24.20 13.04 28.55
N LEU A 74 23.04 12.56 28.09
CA LEU A 74 22.73 12.36 26.68
C LEU A 74 21.58 13.26 26.26
N THR A 75 21.85 14.21 25.36
CA THR A 75 20.86 15.18 24.89
C THR A 75 19.94 14.54 23.85
N ALA A 76 18.63 14.76 23.98
CA ALA A 76 17.64 14.34 22.99
C ALA A 76 17.99 14.91 21.59
N GLY A 77 17.89 14.07 20.57
CA GLY A 77 18.30 14.37 19.19
C GLY A 77 19.75 13.99 18.85
N THR A 78 20.52 13.44 19.81
CA THR A 78 21.86 12.89 19.51
C THR A 78 21.73 11.79 18.46
N LEU A 79 22.42 11.93 17.32
CA LEU A 79 22.33 11.04 16.16
C LEU A 79 23.64 10.26 15.95
N ILE A 80 23.51 8.95 15.71
CA ILE A 80 24.62 8.04 15.41
C ILE A 80 24.26 7.08 14.27
N TYR A 81 25.28 6.42 13.72
CA TYR A 81 25.10 5.22 12.90
C TYR A 81 25.52 4.00 13.72
N ASN A 82 24.58 3.09 13.97
CA ASN A 82 24.83 1.86 14.69
C ASN A 82 25.38 0.79 13.74
N THR A 83 26.62 0.35 13.97
CA THR A 83 27.33 -0.62 13.12
C THR A 83 27.03 -2.08 13.46
N THR A 84 26.30 -2.36 14.54
CA THR A 84 25.87 -3.73 14.87
C THR A 84 24.58 -4.11 14.12
N VAL A 85 23.71 -3.13 13.89
CA VAL A 85 22.38 -3.30 13.27
C VAL A 85 22.20 -2.47 12.00
N ASP A 86 23.30 -1.91 11.49
CA ASP A 86 23.41 -1.17 10.22
C ASP A 86 22.33 -0.08 9.98
N ARG A 87 22.03 0.74 11.00
CA ARG A 87 21.01 1.80 10.90
C ARG A 87 21.41 3.10 11.60
N PHE A 88 20.79 4.19 11.18
CA PHE A 88 20.84 5.44 11.93
C PHE A 88 19.94 5.35 13.17
N GLU A 89 20.42 5.87 14.30
CA GLU A 89 19.67 5.92 15.56
C GLU A 89 19.79 7.31 16.19
N PHE A 90 18.72 7.79 16.79
CA PHE A 90 18.72 9.01 17.58
C PHE A 90 18.19 8.77 19.00
N TRP A 91 18.72 9.50 19.98
CA TRP A 91 18.22 9.48 21.34
C TRP A 91 16.94 10.33 21.47
N ASP A 92 15.82 9.75 21.90
CA ASP A 92 14.57 10.52 22.10
C ASP A 92 14.45 11.18 23.49
N GLY A 93 15.47 11.02 24.33
CA GLY A 93 15.46 11.42 25.74
C GLY A 93 15.30 10.25 26.71
N VAL A 94 14.83 9.10 26.23
CA VAL A 94 14.49 7.92 27.05
C VAL A 94 15.01 6.61 26.45
N VAL A 95 14.95 6.44 25.13
CA VAL A 95 15.42 5.27 24.40
C VAL A 95 16.06 5.66 23.07
N TRP A 96 16.97 4.80 22.58
CA TRP A 96 17.48 4.92 21.22
C TRP A 96 16.38 4.51 20.23
N ARG A 97 15.97 5.47 19.40
CA ARG A 97 15.01 5.28 18.30
C ARG A 97 15.78 5.15 17.01
N GLN A 98 15.29 4.31 16.11
CA GLN A 98 15.78 4.26 14.75
C GLN A 98 15.41 5.56 14.00
N LEU A 99 16.40 6.24 13.41
CA LEU A 99 16.19 7.37 12.51
C LEU A 99 16.09 6.81 11.09
N PHE A 100 14.88 6.79 10.54
CA PHE A 100 14.55 6.12 9.28
C PHE A 100 14.68 4.59 9.34
N VAL A 101 13.68 3.90 8.79
CA VAL A 101 13.90 2.54 8.32
C VAL A 101 14.56 2.68 6.96
N ALA A 102 15.79 2.17 6.83
CA ALA A 102 16.54 2.10 5.57
C ALA A 102 16.30 0.79 4.83
N THR A 103 15.18 0.13 5.12
CA THR A 103 14.45 -0.44 4.01
C THR A 103 13.89 0.78 3.29
N SER A 104 13.69 0.75 1.98
CA SER A 104 12.53 1.47 1.45
C SER A 104 11.35 1.25 2.44
N SER A 105 10.36 2.13 2.57
CA SER A 105 9.03 1.54 2.81
C SER A 105 8.96 0.44 1.75
N ALA A 106 9.06 -0.83 2.14
CA ALA A 106 9.13 -1.92 1.19
C ALA A 106 7.82 -1.74 0.47
N ALA A 107 7.95 -1.14 -0.72
CA ALA A 107 6.95 -0.88 -1.70
C ALA A 107 5.58 -1.22 -1.16
N GLY A 108 4.84 -0.25 -0.58
CA GLY A 108 3.58 -0.53 0.10
C GLY A 108 2.80 -1.46 -0.81
N ASN A 109 2.76 -2.74 -0.46
CA ASN A 109 2.32 -3.76 -1.40
C ASN A 109 0.78 -3.82 -1.43
N ASP A 110 0.16 -2.86 -0.76
CA ASP A 110 -1.17 -2.42 -0.99
C ASP A 110 -1.34 -1.83 -2.39
N GLY A 111 -2.57 -1.84 -2.85
CA GLY A 111 -2.89 -1.27 -4.16
C GLY A 111 -4.32 -1.54 -4.52
N VAL A 112 -4.93 -0.58 -5.19
CA VAL A 112 -6.29 -0.64 -5.69
C VAL A 112 -6.23 -0.77 -7.21
N VAL A 113 -6.67 -1.87 -7.78
CA VAL A 113 -6.70 -2.06 -9.23
C VAL A 113 -8.13 -2.15 -9.70
N LYS A 114 -8.60 -1.11 -10.40
CA LYS A 114 -9.96 -1.07 -10.93
C LYS A 114 -9.97 -1.35 -12.44
N VAL A 115 -10.78 -2.34 -12.81
CA VAL A 115 -11.03 -2.77 -14.20
C VAL A 115 -12.42 -2.32 -14.60
N ASP A 116 -12.51 -1.50 -15.65
CA ASP A 116 -13.79 -0.98 -16.15
C ASP A 116 -14.39 -1.88 -17.23
N SER A 117 -13.56 -2.52 -18.06
CA SER A 117 -14.03 -3.36 -19.18
C SER A 117 -12.93 -4.27 -19.75
N GLY A 118 -13.31 -5.12 -20.71
CA GLY A 118 -12.38 -5.88 -21.54
C GLY A 118 -12.44 -5.39 -22.99
N ASN A 119 -11.32 -4.93 -23.54
CA ASN A 119 -11.24 -4.36 -24.90
C ASN A 119 -12.33 -3.31 -25.18
N GLY A 120 -12.64 -2.45 -24.19
CA GLY A 120 -13.69 -1.43 -24.26
C GLY A 120 -15.12 -1.95 -24.08
N VAL A 121 -15.33 -3.25 -23.88
CA VAL A 121 -16.65 -3.89 -23.75
C VAL A 121 -16.85 -4.40 -22.33
N LYS A 122 -17.95 -3.99 -21.70
CA LYS A 122 -18.37 -4.51 -20.40
C LYS A 122 -18.95 -5.92 -20.54
N PRO A 123 -18.57 -6.89 -19.68
CA PRO A 123 -19.18 -8.22 -19.68
C PRO A 123 -20.67 -8.11 -19.41
N SER A 124 -21.48 -8.88 -20.15
CA SER A 124 -22.90 -9.00 -19.91
C SER A 124 -23.37 -10.44 -20.02
N VAL A 125 -24.24 -10.86 -19.11
CA VAL A 125 -24.82 -12.22 -19.07
C VAL A 125 -26.32 -12.14 -18.79
N THR A 126 -27.07 -13.07 -19.38
CA THR A 126 -28.48 -13.29 -19.02
C THR A 126 -28.55 -14.44 -18.04
N LEU A 127 -29.15 -14.18 -16.88
CA LEU A 127 -29.41 -15.17 -15.84
C LEU A 127 -30.90 -15.54 -15.88
N SER A 128 -31.20 -16.77 -15.52
CA SER A 128 -32.57 -17.29 -15.43
C SER A 128 -32.78 -17.94 -14.08
N ALA A 129 -34.00 -17.83 -13.54
CA ALA A 129 -34.41 -18.58 -12.37
C ALA A 129 -34.56 -20.08 -12.69
N SER A 130 -34.44 -20.94 -11.67
CA SER A 130 -34.86 -22.34 -11.73
C SER A 130 -36.04 -22.54 -10.77
N GLY A 131 -37.25 -22.26 -11.25
CA GLY A 131 -38.43 -22.22 -10.39
C GLY A 131 -38.28 -21.14 -9.31
N ASN A 132 -38.30 -21.55 -8.04
CA ASN A 132 -38.14 -20.67 -6.87
C ASN A 132 -36.69 -20.63 -6.34
N SER A 133 -35.73 -21.09 -7.13
CA SER A 133 -34.32 -21.20 -6.76
C SER A 133 -33.43 -20.51 -7.79
N TYR A 134 -32.16 -20.31 -7.43
CA TYR A 134 -31.13 -19.89 -8.38
C TYR A 134 -31.05 -20.85 -9.57
N GLY A 135 -30.99 -20.31 -10.79
CA GLY A 135 -30.72 -21.10 -11.99
C GLY A 135 -29.24 -21.40 -12.20
N THR A 136 -28.91 -21.83 -13.41
CA THR A 136 -27.54 -22.24 -13.75
C THR A 136 -26.55 -21.06 -13.60
N PRO A 137 -25.44 -21.24 -12.85
CA PRO A 137 -24.40 -20.22 -12.76
C PRO A 137 -23.78 -19.88 -14.11
N ALA A 138 -23.71 -18.59 -14.42
CA ALA A 138 -23.03 -18.07 -15.60
C ALA A 138 -21.64 -17.56 -15.22
N LEU A 139 -20.62 -18.02 -15.93
CA LEU A 139 -19.24 -17.53 -15.78
C LEU A 139 -19.12 -16.13 -16.39
N ILE A 140 -18.52 -15.21 -15.64
CA ILE A 140 -18.24 -13.85 -16.10
C ILE A 140 -16.90 -13.84 -16.82
N LEU A 141 -16.96 -13.56 -18.13
CA LEU A 141 -15.81 -13.55 -19.03
C LEU A 141 -15.52 -12.13 -19.52
N TYR A 142 -14.24 -11.79 -19.60
CA TYR A 142 -13.78 -10.51 -20.12
C TYR A 142 -13.05 -10.72 -21.45
N ASN A 143 -13.27 -9.80 -22.38
CA ASN A 143 -12.37 -9.64 -23.52
C ASN A 143 -11.01 -9.11 -23.02
N THR A 144 -9.94 -9.41 -23.76
CA THR A 144 -8.59 -8.92 -23.45
C THR A 144 -8.04 -8.10 -24.62
N PRO A 145 -7.22 -7.06 -24.37
CA PRO A 145 -6.70 -6.62 -23.07
C PRO A 145 -7.78 -5.95 -22.19
N LEU A 146 -7.61 -6.02 -20.87
CA LEU A 146 -8.43 -5.28 -19.92
C LEU A 146 -8.19 -3.77 -20.06
N VAL A 147 -9.26 -3.00 -19.80
CA VAL A 147 -9.22 -1.54 -19.69
C VAL A 147 -9.32 -1.19 -18.21
N PHE A 148 -8.27 -0.54 -17.71
CA PHE A 148 -8.16 -0.11 -16.32
C PHE A 148 -8.65 1.32 -16.15
N ALA A 149 -9.30 1.60 -15.03
CA ALA A 149 -9.61 2.97 -14.65
C ALA A 149 -8.30 3.74 -14.39
N PRO A 150 -8.21 5.03 -14.68
CA PRO A 150 -7.05 5.83 -14.32
C PRO A 150 -6.96 6.06 -12.80
N SER A 151 -5.82 6.60 -12.37
CA SER A 151 -5.70 7.28 -11.06
C SER A 151 -6.82 8.31 -10.90
N PRO A 152 -7.40 8.49 -9.70
CA PRO A 152 -6.97 7.95 -8.40
C PRO A 152 -7.58 6.60 -8.03
N THR A 153 -8.46 6.03 -8.84
CA THR A 153 -9.13 4.76 -8.52
C THR A 153 -8.30 3.52 -8.83
N THR A 154 -7.16 3.72 -9.48
CA THR A 154 -6.17 2.67 -9.73
C THR A 154 -4.79 3.11 -9.24
N SER A 155 -4.25 2.37 -8.29
CA SER A 155 -2.87 2.35 -7.83
C SER A 155 -2.40 0.90 -7.79
N TRP A 156 -1.40 0.55 -8.61
CA TRP A 156 -0.91 -0.83 -8.64
C TRP A 156 0.02 -1.07 -7.45
N PRO A 157 -0.04 -2.27 -6.81
CA PRO A 157 0.99 -2.68 -5.87
C PRO A 157 2.37 -2.53 -6.50
N GLU A 158 3.32 -2.01 -5.76
CA GLU A 158 4.68 -1.78 -6.27
C GLU A 158 5.40 -3.09 -6.67
N THR A 159 4.97 -4.23 -6.13
CA THR A 159 5.42 -5.58 -6.54
C THR A 159 4.90 -6.02 -7.91
N THR A 160 4.06 -5.22 -8.56
CA THR A 160 3.48 -5.54 -9.86
C THR A 160 4.53 -5.42 -10.97
N VAL A 161 5.05 -6.56 -11.41
CA VAL A 161 5.99 -6.67 -12.54
C VAL A 161 5.42 -7.62 -13.61
N PRO A 162 5.52 -7.30 -14.92
CA PRO A 162 6.00 -6.05 -15.53
C PRO A 162 5.01 -4.87 -15.40
N PHE A 163 5.44 -3.67 -15.84
CA PHE A 163 4.83 -2.32 -15.70
C PHE A 163 3.30 -2.29 -15.42
N PRO A 164 2.81 -1.43 -14.52
CA PRO A 164 1.38 -1.31 -14.20
C PRO A 164 0.48 -1.17 -15.43
N GLY A 165 -0.72 -1.76 -15.39
CA GLY A 165 -1.67 -1.73 -16.50
C GLY A 165 -1.59 -2.92 -17.47
N VAL A 166 -0.81 -3.96 -17.14
CA VAL A 166 -0.78 -5.20 -17.91
C VAL A 166 -1.89 -6.15 -17.43
N THR A 167 -2.68 -6.66 -18.38
CA THR A 167 -3.80 -7.60 -18.10
C THR A 167 -3.36 -8.81 -17.27
N GLY A 168 -2.22 -9.42 -17.64
CA GLY A 168 -1.68 -10.63 -16.98
C GLY A 168 -1.37 -10.50 -15.49
N ASN A 169 -1.32 -9.28 -14.96
CA ASN A 169 -1.04 -9.00 -13.55
C ASN A 169 -2.28 -9.22 -12.66
N ILE A 170 -3.48 -9.23 -13.24
CA ILE A 170 -4.74 -9.41 -12.51
C ILE A 170 -5.71 -10.38 -13.19
N TYR A 171 -5.50 -10.70 -14.48
CA TYR A 171 -6.40 -11.55 -15.24
C TYR A 171 -5.64 -12.39 -16.27
N THR A 172 -5.96 -13.67 -16.36
CA THR A 172 -5.28 -14.63 -17.26
C THR A 172 -6.26 -15.65 -17.83
N GLY A 173 -5.78 -16.52 -18.73
CA GLY A 173 -6.55 -17.59 -19.38
C GLY A 173 -7.41 -17.12 -20.56
N THR A 174 -8.10 -18.07 -21.19
CA THR A 174 -9.00 -17.83 -22.34
C THR A 174 -10.30 -18.62 -22.21
N GLY A 175 -11.41 -18.05 -22.68
CA GLY A 175 -12.73 -18.68 -22.56
C GLY A 175 -13.03 -19.10 -21.11
N THR A 176 -13.48 -20.34 -20.92
CA THR A 176 -13.84 -20.87 -19.59
C THR A 176 -12.65 -21.09 -18.64
N THR A 177 -11.42 -20.93 -19.12
CA THR A 177 -10.20 -21.02 -18.29
C THR A 177 -9.77 -19.67 -17.73
N GLN A 178 -10.51 -18.59 -17.98
CA GLN A 178 -10.14 -17.28 -17.47
C GLN A 178 -10.13 -17.24 -15.93
N ARG A 179 -9.14 -16.55 -15.35
CA ARG A 179 -8.92 -16.45 -13.89
C ARG A 179 -8.55 -15.01 -13.49
N TRP A 180 -9.15 -14.55 -12.40
CA TRP A 180 -8.74 -13.38 -11.64
C TRP A 180 -7.60 -13.72 -10.70
N LYS A 181 -6.54 -12.90 -10.71
CA LYS A 181 -5.33 -13.13 -9.94
C LYS A 181 -5.20 -12.15 -8.80
N GLU A 182 -4.85 -12.69 -7.65
CA GLU A 182 -4.38 -11.90 -6.51
C GLU A 182 -3.02 -11.28 -6.80
N ASN A 183 -2.61 -10.33 -5.96
CA ASN A 183 -1.22 -9.91 -5.93
C ASN A 183 -0.40 -11.10 -5.37
N PRO A 184 0.75 -11.47 -5.97
CA PRO A 184 1.44 -12.72 -5.65
C PRO A 184 2.28 -12.62 -4.36
N ILE A 185 1.63 -12.29 -3.24
CA ILE A 185 2.23 -12.17 -1.92
C ILE A 185 1.48 -13.10 -0.98
N GLU A 186 2.15 -14.18 -0.58
CA GLU A 186 1.55 -15.24 0.24
C GLU A 186 1.00 -14.66 1.56
N GLY A 187 -0.24 -15.00 1.88
CA GLY A 187 -0.98 -14.52 3.03
C GLY A 187 -1.51 -13.08 2.92
N GLN A 188 -1.38 -12.41 1.77
CA GLN A 188 -1.96 -11.07 1.58
C GLN A 188 -3.47 -11.15 1.43
N VAL A 189 -4.17 -10.28 2.15
CA VAL A 189 -5.63 -10.18 2.10
C VAL A 189 -6.03 -9.28 0.94
N HIS A 190 -7.00 -9.76 0.16
CA HIS A 190 -7.59 -9.03 -0.95
C HIS A 190 -9.09 -8.88 -0.78
N ILE A 191 -9.60 -7.71 -1.13
CA ILE A 191 -11.03 -7.44 -1.25
C ILE A 191 -11.33 -7.24 -2.73
N TRP A 192 -12.27 -8.01 -3.26
CA TRP A 192 -12.77 -7.88 -4.62
C TRP A 192 -14.16 -7.27 -4.56
N ARG A 193 -14.28 -6.02 -5.04
CA ARG A 193 -15.56 -5.34 -5.21
C ARG A 193 -16.01 -5.49 -6.64
N VAL A 194 -17.18 -6.07 -6.86
CA VAL A 194 -17.83 -6.16 -8.18
C VAL A 194 -19.04 -5.25 -8.18
N MET A 195 -19.07 -4.26 -9.05
CA MET A 195 -20.26 -3.44 -9.31
C MET A 195 -20.93 -3.92 -10.58
N ALA A 196 -22.25 -4.11 -10.54
CA ALA A 196 -23.01 -4.61 -11.67
C ALA A 196 -24.33 -3.87 -11.83
N SER A 197 -24.69 -3.58 -13.07
CA SER A 197 -25.97 -3.05 -13.50
C SER A 197 -26.89 -4.20 -13.89
N VAL A 198 -28.04 -4.32 -13.24
CA VAL A 198 -29.00 -5.41 -13.42
C VAL A 198 -30.32 -4.86 -13.92
N THR A 199 -30.85 -5.48 -14.97
CA THR A 199 -32.17 -5.21 -15.53
C THR A 199 -32.98 -6.49 -15.52
N ALA A 200 -34.12 -6.53 -14.84
CA ALA A 200 -35.03 -7.68 -14.86
C ALA A 200 -36.38 -7.30 -15.50
N GLY A 201 -37.42 -8.11 -15.28
CA GLY A 201 -38.77 -7.80 -15.72
C GLY A 201 -39.45 -6.74 -14.84
N SER A 202 -40.54 -6.17 -15.35
CA SER A 202 -41.44 -5.35 -14.53
C SER A 202 -41.93 -6.15 -13.31
N SER A 203 -41.99 -5.49 -12.16
CA SER A 203 -42.40 -6.12 -10.88
C SER A 203 -41.56 -7.33 -10.46
N SER A 204 -40.38 -7.54 -11.04
CA SER A 204 -39.40 -8.50 -10.55
C SER A 204 -38.82 -8.03 -9.21
N SER A 205 -38.72 -8.97 -8.28
CA SER A 205 -37.96 -8.87 -7.04
C SER A 205 -37.27 -10.21 -6.82
N GLY A 206 -36.04 -10.19 -6.33
CA GLY A 206 -35.28 -11.42 -6.14
C GLY A 206 -33.89 -11.11 -5.62
N SER A 207 -32.99 -12.03 -5.86
CA SER A 207 -31.61 -11.94 -5.45
C SER A 207 -30.67 -12.53 -6.49
N LEU A 208 -29.46 -12.02 -6.50
CA LEU A 208 -28.36 -12.55 -7.26
C LEU A 208 -27.31 -13.06 -6.29
N ARG A 209 -26.77 -14.25 -6.56
CA ARG A 209 -25.60 -14.79 -5.87
C ARG A 209 -24.41 -14.67 -6.81
N GLY A 210 -23.37 -14.00 -6.33
CA GLY A 210 -22.05 -14.09 -6.93
C GLY A 210 -21.21 -15.10 -6.16
N THR A 211 -20.46 -15.91 -6.90
CA THR A 211 -19.50 -16.87 -6.36
C THR A 211 -18.12 -16.57 -6.92
N PHE A 212 -17.13 -16.42 -6.05
CA PHE A 212 -15.73 -16.27 -6.44
C PHE A 212 -14.97 -17.51 -5.99
N LYS A 213 -14.58 -18.35 -6.94
CA LYS A 213 -14.07 -19.70 -6.69
C LYS A 213 -12.69 -19.88 -7.28
N ASN A 214 -11.74 -20.40 -6.50
CA ASN A 214 -10.48 -20.92 -7.01
C ASN A 214 -10.69 -22.38 -7.43
N PRO A 215 -10.67 -22.73 -8.73
CA PRO A 215 -10.92 -24.10 -9.18
C PRO A 215 -9.80 -25.08 -8.81
N THR A 216 -8.60 -24.57 -8.50
CA THR A 216 -7.44 -25.37 -8.13
C THR A 216 -7.53 -25.85 -6.68
N SER A 217 -7.84 -24.95 -5.74
CA SER A 217 -7.96 -25.30 -4.32
C SER A 217 -9.38 -25.72 -3.91
N GLY A 218 -10.39 -25.37 -4.71
CA GLY A 218 -11.80 -25.56 -4.38
C GLY A 218 -12.35 -24.49 -3.43
N PHE A 219 -11.51 -23.56 -2.94
CA PHE A 219 -11.94 -22.43 -2.12
C PHE A 219 -13.00 -21.61 -2.86
N GLU A 220 -14.08 -21.27 -2.18
CA GLU A 220 -15.13 -20.41 -2.71
C GLU A 220 -15.67 -19.46 -1.64
N VAL A 221 -16.01 -18.25 -2.08
CA VAL A 221 -16.69 -17.25 -1.28
C VAL A 221 -17.91 -16.73 -2.05
N ASN A 222 -19.02 -16.60 -1.34
CA ASN A 222 -20.31 -16.24 -1.89
C ASN A 222 -20.75 -14.86 -1.37
N SER A 223 -21.38 -14.07 -2.23
CA SER A 223 -22.00 -12.79 -1.87
C SER A 223 -23.39 -12.71 -2.50
N ILE A 224 -24.40 -12.37 -1.70
CA ILE A 224 -25.78 -12.22 -2.18
C ILE A 224 -26.13 -10.73 -2.22
N ALA A 225 -26.71 -10.29 -3.34
CA ALA A 225 -27.25 -8.95 -3.50
C ALA A 225 -28.75 -9.05 -3.82
N LEU A 226 -29.55 -8.26 -3.10
CA LEU A 226 -30.98 -8.17 -3.36
C LEU A 226 -31.23 -7.28 -4.58
N LEU A 227 -32.11 -7.72 -5.47
CA LEU A 227 -32.65 -6.91 -6.54
C LEU A 227 -33.86 -6.14 -5.99
N PRO A 228 -33.81 -4.79 -5.90
CA PRO A 228 -34.94 -3.99 -5.43
C PRO A 228 -36.17 -4.19 -6.33
N SER A 229 -37.36 -4.25 -5.74
CA SER A 229 -38.63 -4.49 -6.45
C SER A 229 -38.91 -3.45 -7.54
N GLY A 230 -39.39 -3.90 -8.71
CA GLY A 230 -39.99 -3.03 -9.75
C GLY A 230 -39.14 -2.76 -11.00
N SER A 231 -38.21 -3.65 -11.37
CA SER A 231 -37.15 -3.29 -12.31
C SER A 231 -37.48 -3.53 -13.78
N SER A 232 -38.08 -2.56 -14.49
CA SER A 232 -37.85 -2.41 -15.95
C SER A 232 -36.64 -1.52 -16.27
N THR A 233 -35.99 -0.98 -15.23
CA THR A 233 -34.84 -0.05 -15.31
C THR A 233 -33.61 -0.68 -14.68
N SER A 234 -32.44 -0.35 -15.22
CA SER A 234 -31.15 -0.82 -14.70
C SER A 234 -30.93 -0.37 -13.24
N LYS A 235 -30.51 -1.29 -12.38
CA LYS A 235 -30.18 -1.06 -10.97
C LYS A 235 -28.75 -1.51 -10.68
N VAL A 236 -28.01 -0.71 -9.92
CA VAL A 236 -26.65 -1.06 -9.51
C VAL A 236 -26.69 -1.90 -8.25
N ILE A 237 -26.08 -3.07 -8.29
CA ILE A 237 -25.79 -3.93 -7.14
C ILE A 237 -24.29 -4.05 -6.93
N THR A 238 -23.88 -4.48 -5.75
CA THR A 238 -22.45 -4.67 -5.41
C THR A 238 -22.24 -5.99 -4.70
N PHE A 239 -21.18 -6.70 -5.08
CA PHE A 239 -20.69 -7.89 -4.40
C PHE A 239 -19.31 -7.61 -3.78
N TYR A 240 -19.05 -8.22 -2.63
CA TYR A 240 -17.73 -8.19 -1.97
C TYR A 240 -17.26 -9.62 -1.75
N PHE A 241 -16.03 -9.91 -2.19
CA PHE A 241 -15.36 -11.18 -1.96
C PHE A 241 -14.04 -10.95 -1.26
N TYR A 242 -13.74 -11.75 -0.25
CA TYR A 242 -12.51 -11.68 0.53
C TYR A 242 -11.69 -12.92 0.22
N THR A 243 -10.44 -12.71 -0.18
CA THR A 243 -9.50 -13.80 -0.48
C THR A 243 -8.19 -13.56 0.26
N ILE A 244 -7.47 -14.64 0.51
CA ILE A 244 -6.13 -14.61 1.10
C ILE A 244 -5.24 -15.38 0.14
N ALA A 245 -4.18 -14.74 -0.34
CA ALA A 245 -3.30 -15.37 -1.30
C ALA A 245 -2.55 -16.54 -0.66
N ASP A 246 -2.45 -17.65 -1.39
CA ASP A 246 -1.83 -18.89 -0.91
C ASP A 246 -1.06 -19.59 -2.03
N GLN A 247 -0.41 -20.70 -1.70
CA GLN A 247 0.40 -21.47 -2.64
C GLN A 247 -0.41 -22.09 -3.80
N GLN A 248 -1.74 -22.15 -3.68
CA GLN A 248 -2.64 -22.66 -4.72
C GLN A 248 -3.32 -21.55 -5.53
N SER A 249 -3.32 -20.30 -5.06
CA SER A 249 -3.92 -19.15 -5.76
C SER A 249 -2.90 -18.34 -6.57
N ILE A 250 -1.64 -18.32 -6.14
CA ILE A 250 -0.55 -17.51 -6.72
C ILE A 250 0.06 -18.07 -8.03
N PRO A 251 0.27 -19.39 -8.21
CA PRO A 251 1.01 -19.92 -9.37
C PRO A 251 0.47 -19.47 -10.74
N PRO A 252 1.30 -19.51 -11.81
CA PRO A 252 0.83 -19.18 -13.16
C PRO A 252 -0.35 -20.05 -13.59
N GLY A 253 -1.41 -19.41 -14.09
CA GLY A 253 -2.63 -20.11 -14.54
C GLY A 253 -3.63 -20.44 -13.44
N THR A 254 -3.33 -20.15 -12.17
CA THR A 254 -4.29 -20.25 -11.06
C THR A 254 -4.99 -18.92 -10.81
N GLY A 255 -5.89 -18.90 -9.83
CA GLY A 255 -6.71 -17.75 -9.46
C GLY A 255 -8.19 -18.13 -9.44
N TYR A 256 -9.05 -17.13 -9.59
CA TYR A 256 -10.46 -17.24 -9.25
C TYR A 256 -11.37 -17.03 -10.45
N GLN A 257 -12.49 -17.74 -10.48
CA GLN A 257 -13.58 -17.54 -11.41
C GLN A 257 -14.72 -16.83 -10.70
N LEU A 258 -15.27 -15.81 -11.35
CA LEU A 258 -16.50 -15.16 -10.92
C LEU A 258 -17.67 -15.78 -11.68
N THR A 259 -18.61 -16.40 -10.98
CA THR A 259 -19.90 -16.80 -11.54
C THR A 259 -21.03 -16.01 -10.89
N LEU A 260 -22.09 -15.75 -11.66
CA LEU A 260 -23.33 -15.17 -11.16
C LEU A 260 -24.50 -16.10 -11.46
N GLU A 261 -25.45 -16.13 -10.55
CA GLU A 261 -26.75 -16.80 -10.71
C GLU A 261 -27.85 -15.96 -10.05
N ALA A 262 -29.09 -16.15 -10.49
CA ALA A 262 -30.22 -15.37 -10.01
C ALA A 262 -31.43 -16.29 -9.79
N ASP A 263 -32.25 -15.95 -8.79
CA ASP A 263 -33.57 -16.54 -8.56
C ASP A 263 -34.67 -15.84 -9.39
N VAL A 264 -34.27 -14.86 -10.21
CA VAL A 264 -35.11 -14.08 -11.10
C VAL A 264 -34.41 -13.91 -12.45
N SER A 265 -35.16 -14.02 -13.54
CA SER A 265 -34.59 -13.80 -14.87
C SER A 265 -34.20 -12.35 -15.06
N CYS A 266 -32.92 -12.10 -15.36
CA CYS A 266 -32.38 -10.75 -15.50
C CYS A 266 -31.15 -10.72 -16.41
N THR A 267 -30.88 -9.55 -17.00
CA THR A 267 -29.61 -9.26 -17.65
C THR A 267 -28.72 -8.52 -16.68
N VAL A 268 -27.48 -8.99 -16.53
CA VAL A 268 -26.46 -8.38 -15.68
C VAL A 268 -25.31 -7.90 -16.55
N THR A 269 -24.90 -6.65 -16.35
CA THR A 269 -23.70 -6.07 -16.97
C THR A 269 -22.73 -5.67 -15.87
N ILE A 270 -21.50 -6.16 -15.93
CA ILE A 270 -20.47 -5.80 -14.95
C ILE A 270 -19.95 -4.40 -15.25
N ASP A 271 -20.15 -3.48 -14.31
CA ASP A 271 -19.72 -2.10 -14.44
C ASP A 271 -18.24 -1.90 -14.13
N SER A 272 -17.74 -2.60 -13.10
CA SER A 272 -16.32 -2.67 -12.79
C SER A 272 -16.02 -3.79 -11.80
N ILE A 273 -14.77 -4.26 -11.82
CA ILE A 273 -14.20 -5.12 -10.79
C ILE A 273 -12.99 -4.40 -10.20
N THR A 274 -12.95 -4.26 -8.89
CA THR A 274 -11.84 -3.62 -8.17
C THR A 274 -11.21 -4.60 -7.21
N ARG A 275 -9.91 -4.86 -7.36
CA ARG A 275 -9.11 -5.56 -6.36
C ARG A 275 -8.48 -4.53 -5.44
N VAL A 276 -8.73 -4.63 -4.14
CA VAL A 276 -8.02 -3.91 -3.09
C VAL A 276 -7.08 -4.90 -2.43
N SER A 277 -5.79 -4.69 -2.59
CA SER A 277 -4.73 -5.48 -1.93
C SER A 277 -4.38 -4.72 -0.66
N LEU A 278 -4.47 -5.36 0.50
CA LEU A 278 -4.14 -4.73 1.78
C LEU A 278 -2.65 -4.84 2.04
N PHE A 279 -2.10 -3.87 2.78
CA PHE A 279 -0.69 -3.87 3.16
C PHE A 279 -0.29 -5.16 3.88
N LYS A 280 0.89 -5.66 3.55
CA LYS A 280 1.53 -6.83 4.17
C LYS A 280 3.04 -6.66 4.16
N ASP A 281 3.71 -6.99 5.26
CA ASP A 281 5.18 -6.96 5.34
C ASP A 281 5.84 -8.16 4.62
#